data_AF-A0A3E2JLM5-F1
#
_entry.id   AF-A0A3E2JLM5-F1
#
_cell.length_a   1.000
_cell.length_b   1.000
_cell.length_c   1.000
_cell.angle_alpha   90.00
_cell.angle_beta   90.00
_cell.angle_gamma   90.00
#
_symmetry.space_group_name_H-M   'P 1'
#
loop_
_entity.id
_entity.type
_entity.pdbx_description
1 polymer ?
#
loop_
_entity_poly.entity_id
_entity_poly.type
_entity_poly.pdbx_seq_one_letter_code
_entity_poly.pdbx_strand_id
1 'polypeptide(L)' 'MRYELIDIISKQTKISVRCMDKDEKALLRVSLDPITLECMDPFIPDSLQSFIGSHQQFIVNHLNHFCEVTFNSDTV' A
#
# COMPACT_ATOMS: atom_id res chain seq x y z
N MET A 1 -0.93 -16.85 7.46
CA MET A 1 -1.25 -15.68 6.61
C MET A 1 -0.43 -15.79 5.33
N ARG A 2 -1.10 -15.81 4.16
CA ARG A 2 -0.47 -15.98 2.83
C ARG A 2 0.32 -14.74 2.40
N TYR A 3 -0.22 -13.56 2.60
CA TYR A 3 0.39 -12.30 2.18
C TYR A 3 1.12 -11.59 3.33
N GLU A 4 2.18 -10.85 2.99
CA GLU A 4 2.91 -9.97 3.89
C GLU A 4 3.16 -8.62 3.21
N LEU A 5 2.90 -7.52 3.93
CA LEU A 5 3.22 -6.18 3.47
C LEU A 5 4.72 -5.93 3.58
N ILE A 6 5.33 -5.50 2.48
CA ILE A 6 6.75 -5.22 2.41
C ILE A 6 7.00 -3.71 2.44
N ASP A 7 6.26 -2.96 1.62
CA ASP A 7 6.49 -1.53 1.45
C ASP A 7 5.27 -0.82 0.86
N ILE A 8 5.16 0.48 1.12
CA ILE A 8 4.08 1.34 0.63
C ILE A 8 4.70 2.61 0.06
N ILE A 9 4.50 2.84 -1.23
CA ILE A 9 5.08 3.98 -1.95
C ILE A 9 3.95 4.86 -2.46
N SER A 10 3.90 6.11 -1.99
CA SER A 10 2.99 7.12 -2.54
C SER A 10 3.58 7.79 -3.77
N LYS A 11 2.77 7.92 -4.83
CA LYS A 11 3.04 8.77 -6.00
C LYS A 11 1.83 9.66 -6.23
N GLN A 12 2.01 10.79 -6.92
CA GLN A 12 0.94 11.77 -7.17
C GLN A 12 -0.35 11.15 -7.73
N THR A 13 -0.24 10.08 -8.53
CA THR A 13 -1.38 9.47 -9.22
C THR A 13 -1.86 8.15 -8.62
N LYS A 14 -1.12 7.56 -7.67
CA LYS A 14 -1.46 6.27 -7.04
C LYS A 14 -0.59 5.94 -5.85
N ILE A 15 -1.11 5.11 -4.97
CA ILE A 15 -0.34 4.42 -3.93
C ILE A 15 0.05 3.04 -4.45
N SER A 16 1.31 2.67 -4.35
CA SER A 16 1.82 1.34 -4.71
C SER A 16 2.15 0.56 -3.45
N VAL A 17 1.37 -0.49 -3.18
CA VAL A 17 1.60 -1.42 -2.08
C VAL A 17 2.36 -2.63 -2.62
N ARG A 18 3.54 -2.91 -2.06
CA ARG A 18 4.31 -4.11 -2.34
C ARG A 18 4.04 -5.15 -1.27
N CYS A 19 3.70 -6.36 -1.70
CA CYS A 19 3.44 -7.48 -0.81
C CYS A 19 4.15 -8.75 -1.31
N MET A 20 4.46 -9.65 -0.39
CA MET A 20 4.99 -10.97 -0.67
C MET A 20 3.87 -11.99 -0.55
N ASP A 21 3.65 -12.80 -1.58
CA ASP A 21 2.90 -14.04 -1.49
C ASP A 21 3.83 -15.15 -1.01
N LYS A 22 3.63 -15.63 0.21
CA LYS A 22 4.50 -16.65 0.83
C LYS A 22 4.31 -18.03 0.23
N ASP A 23 3.12 -18.31 -0.29
CA ASP A 23 2.78 -19.62 -0.85
C ASP A 23 3.40 -19.75 -2.24
N GLU A 24 3.26 -18.71 -3.07
CA GLU A 24 3.83 -18.66 -4.43
C GLU A 24 5.28 -18.15 -4.48
N LYS A 25 5.80 -17.65 -3.36
CA LYS A 25 7.12 -16.98 -3.24
C LYS A 25 7.27 -15.85 -4.26
N ALA A 26 6.21 -15.08 -4.47
CA ALA A 26 6.12 -14.04 -5.49
C ALA A 26 5.96 -12.65 -4.87
N LEU A 27 6.67 -11.67 -5.43
CA LEU A 27 6.48 -10.27 -5.10
C LEU A 27 5.34 -9.70 -5.94
N LEU A 28 4.30 -9.25 -5.25
CA LEU A 28 3.11 -8.65 -5.83
C LEU A 28 3.12 -7.14 -5.61
N ARG A 29 2.56 -6.41 -6.57
CA ARG A 29 2.40 -4.97 -6.51
C ARG A 29 0.94 -4.63 -6.79
N VAL A 30 0.32 -3.91 -5.85
CA VAL A 30 -1.05 -3.46 -5.95
C VAL A 30 -1.06 -1.93 -6.03
N SER A 31 -1.79 -1.39 -6.99
CA SER A 31 -2.06 0.03 -7.15
C SER A 31 -3.37 0.39 -6.47
N LEU A 32 -3.35 1.37 -5.57
CA LEU A 32 -4.53 1.92 -4.91
C LEU A 32 -4.77 3.36 -5.36
N ASP A 33 -6.04 3.74 -5.40
CA ASP A 33 -6.44 5.13 -5.57
C ASP A 33 -5.98 5.95 -4.35
N PRO A 34 -5.35 7.11 -4.54
CA PRO A 34 -4.80 7.89 -3.43
C PRO A 34 -5.85 8.54 -2.53
N ILE A 35 -7.10 8.64 -2.99
CA ILE A 35 -8.21 9.26 -2.26
C ILE A 35 -9.07 8.18 -1.59
N THR A 36 -9.49 7.16 -2.35
CA THR A 36 -10.40 6.12 -1.84
C THR A 36 -9.69 4.93 -1.23
N LEU A 37 -8.39 4.74 -1.51
CA LEU A 37 -7.61 3.54 -1.16
C LEU A 37 -8.18 2.23 -1.71
N GLU A 38 -9.05 2.33 -2.72
CA GLU A 38 -9.56 1.16 -3.43
C GLU A 38 -8.54 0.65 -4.43
N CYS A 39 -8.51 -0.67 -4.62
CA CYS A 39 -7.63 -1.30 -5.60
C CYS A 39 -8.02 -0.87 -7.03
N MET A 40 -7.03 -0.37 -7.77
CA MET A 40 -7.19 0.05 -9.16
C MET A 40 -6.91 -1.09 -10.16
N ASP A 41 -6.29 -2.19 -9.70
CA ASP A 41 -5.90 -3.30 -10.55
C ASP A 41 -7.08 -4.27 -10.75
N PRO A 42 -7.58 -4.47 -11.99
CA PRO A 42 -8.82 -5.22 -12.23
C PRO A 42 -8.70 -6.74 -12.09
N PHE A 43 -7.47 -7.28 -12.01
CA PHE A 43 -7.21 -8.73 -12.01
C PHE A 43 -6.53 -9.22 -10.72
N ILE A 44 -6.71 -8.50 -9.61
CA ILE A 44 -6.17 -8.96 -8.33
C ILE A 44 -7.05 -10.07 -7.73
N PRO A 45 -6.46 -11.10 -7.10
CA PRO A 45 -7.23 -12.10 -6.39
C PRO A 45 -8.04 -11.50 -5.23
N ASP A 46 -9.27 -11.98 -5.01
CA ASP A 46 -10.14 -11.55 -3.90
C ASP A 46 -9.47 -11.66 -2.53
N SER A 47 -8.63 -12.68 -2.35
CA SER A 47 -7.85 -12.89 -1.13
C SER A 47 -6.82 -11.78 -0.90
N LEU A 48 -6.20 -11.28 -1.97
CA LEU A 48 -5.28 -10.15 -1.90
C LEU A 48 -6.03 -8.84 -1.67
N GLN A 49 -7.17 -8.65 -2.34
CA GLN A 49 -8.01 -7.47 -2.14
C GLN A 49 -8.51 -7.38 -0.68
N SER A 50 -8.98 -8.51 -0.13
CA SER A 50 -9.40 -8.60 1.27
C SER A 50 -8.27 -8.30 2.24
N PHE A 51 -7.06 -8.82 1.93
CA PHE A 51 -5.86 -8.54 2.73
C PHE A 51 -5.49 -7.05 2.71
N ILE A 52 -5.53 -6.38 1.56
CA ILE A 52 -5.29 -4.94 1.48
C ILE A 52 -6.36 -4.17 2.26
N GLY A 53 -7.63 -4.54 2.10
CA GLY A 53 -8.76 -3.96 2.82
C GLY A 53 -8.59 -4.01 4.34
N SER A 54 -8.16 -5.16 4.88
CA SER A 54 -7.93 -5.31 6.32
C SER A 54 -6.73 -4.50 6.85
N HIS A 55 -5.85 -4.02 5.96
CA HIS A 55 -4.66 -3.24 6.31
C HIS A 55 -4.78 -1.75 5.93
N GLN A 56 -5.95 -1.28 5.50
CA GLN A 56 -6.14 0.12 5.09
C GLN A 56 -5.68 1.13 6.15
N GLN A 57 -5.98 0.89 7.44
CA GLN A 57 -5.54 1.77 8.53
C GLN A 57 -4.01 1.85 8.65
N PHE A 58 -3.31 0.73 8.48
CA PHE A 58 -1.84 0.71 8.45
C PHE A 58 -1.31 1.51 7.26
N ILE A 59 -1.95 1.37 6.10
CA ILE A 59 -1.57 2.11 4.89
C ILE A 59 -1.73 3.61 5.10
N VAL A 60 -2.86 4.06 5.65
CA VAL A 60 -3.11 5.47 5.99
C VAL A 60 -2.05 6.00 6.95
N ASN A 61 -1.79 5.27 8.05
CA ASN A 61 -0.81 5.71 9.05
C ASN A 61 0.60 5.83 8.46
N HIS A 62 0.99 4.89 7.60
CA HIS A 62 2.29 4.93 6.92
C HIS A 62 2.41 6.16 6.01
N LEU A 63 1.35 6.47 5.25
CA LEU A 63 1.33 7.64 4.36
C LEU A 63 1.36 8.95 5.14
N ASN A 64 0.59 9.06 6.22
CA ASN A 64 0.57 10.25 7.07
C ASN A 64 1.92 10.48 7.73
N HIS A 65 2.57 9.44 8.24
CA HIS A 65 3.90 9.54 8.84
C HIS A 65 4.94 10.02 7.82
N PHE A 66 4.85 9.55 6.57
CA PHE A 66 5.73 10.02 5.50
C PHE A 66 5.51 11.51 5.20
N CYS A 67 4.25 11.98 5.15
CA CYS A 67 3.93 13.39 4.98
C CYS A 67 4.46 14.26 6.12
N GLU A 68 4.34 13.81 7.38
CA GLU A 68 4.86 14.52 8.56
C GLU A 68 6.39 14.63 8.55
N VAL A 69 7.09 13.57 8.14
CA VAL A 69 8.57 13.57 8.05
C VAL A 69 9.05 14.51 6.94
N THR A 70 8.33 14.60 5.82
CA THR A 70 8.72 15.46 4.70
C THR A 70 8.50 16.95 5.02
N PHE A 71 7.46 17.30 5.77
CA PHE A 71 7.16 18.70 6.12
C PHE A 71 8.09 19.29 7.20
N ASN A 72 8.70 18.46 8.05
CA ASN A 72 9.59 18.94 9.11
C ASN A 72 11.05 19.19 8.64
N SER A 73 11.35 18.97 7.35
CA SER A 73 12.70 19.11 6.80
C SER A 73 12.95 20.42 6.06
N ASP A 74 11.95 21.30 5.93
CA ASP A 74 12.04 22.59 5.22
C ASP A 74 12.15 23.83 6.15
N THR A 75 12.47 23.64 7.43
CA THR A 75 12.77 24.73 8.37
C THR A 75 14.16 24.62 8.96
N VAL A 76 15.19 24.95 8.16
CA VAL A 76 16.46 25.56 8.62
C VAL A 76 16.99 26.50 7.55
#